data_AF-A0A822YA57-F1
#
_entry.id   AF-A0A822YA57-F1
#
_cell.length_a   1.000
_cell.length_b   1.000
_cell.length_c   1.000
_cell.angle_alpha   90.00
_cell.angle_beta   90.00
_cell.angle_gamma   90.00
#
_symmetry.space_group_name_H-M   'P 1'
#
loop_
_entity.id
_entity.type
_entity.pdbx_description
1 polymer ?
#
loop_
_entity_poly.entity_id
_entity_poly.type
_entity_poly.pdbx_seq_one_letter_code
_entity_poly.pdbx_strand_id
1 'polypeptide(L)'
;MGDLVDLTGDGGVIKTIVRRAKADAVAPTENLPLVDVHYEGVLAETGEVFDTTHEDNTIFSFELGKGTVIKAWDIALRTMKVGEVAKITCKPDYAYGNAGSAPDIPPK
;
A
#
# COMPACT_ATOMS: atom_id res chain seq x y z
N MET A 1 -14.17 -0.76 14.20
CA MET A 1 -13.55 -2.01 13.74
C MET A 1 -13.56 -1.93 12.22
N GLY A 2 -12.39 -1.79 11.58
CA GLY A 2 -12.31 -1.59 10.12
C GLY A 2 -12.68 -2.86 9.36
N ASP A 3 -13.11 -2.71 8.11
CA ASP A 3 -13.35 -3.87 7.24
C ASP A 3 -12.00 -4.47 6.86
N LEU A 4 -11.74 -5.69 7.32
CA LEU A 4 -10.58 -6.48 6.91
C LEU A 4 -10.96 -7.28 5.67
N VAL A 5 -10.18 -7.13 4.61
CA VAL A 5 -10.38 -7.79 3.33
C VAL A 5 -9.07 -8.43 2.90
N ASP A 6 -9.11 -9.74 2.63
CA ASP A 6 -8.04 -10.44 1.93
C ASP A 6 -8.19 -10.20 0.43
N LEU A 7 -7.26 -9.42 -0.15
CA LEU A 7 -7.32 -9.01 -1.54
C LEU A 7 -6.76 -10.06 -2.49
N THR A 8 -5.98 -11.01 -1.98
CA THR A 8 -5.35 -12.07 -2.79
C THR A 8 -5.95 -13.44 -2.54
N GLY A 9 -6.67 -13.62 -1.43
CA GLY A 9 -7.32 -14.88 -1.04
C GLY A 9 -6.37 -15.92 -0.43
N ASP A 10 -5.07 -15.63 -0.40
CA ASP A 10 -4.00 -16.45 0.20
C ASP A 10 -3.38 -15.78 1.45
N GLY A 11 -4.01 -14.71 1.94
CA GLY A 11 -3.50 -13.85 3.01
C GLY A 11 -2.22 -13.08 2.65
N GLY A 12 -1.89 -12.97 1.36
CA GLY A 12 -0.74 -12.28 0.83
C GLY A 12 -0.84 -10.76 0.95
N VAL A 13 -2.02 -10.20 0.68
CA VAL A 13 -2.30 -8.77 0.84
C VAL A 13 -3.62 -8.59 1.59
N ILE A 14 -3.52 -8.19 2.85
CA ILE A 14 -4.66 -7.88 3.71
C ILE A 14 -4.82 -6.37 3.80
N LYS A 15 -6.00 -5.87 3.45
CA LYS A 15 -6.37 -4.46 3.59
C LYS A 15 -7.34 -4.29 4.74
N THR A 16 -7.08 -3.32 5.61
CA THR A 16 -8.02 -2.88 6.64
C THR A 16 -8.37 -1.42 6.40
N ILE A 17 -9.65 -1.14 6.13
CA ILE A 17 -10.10 0.24 5.91
C ILE A 17 -10.15 0.98 7.25
N VAL A 18 -9.33 2.01 7.39
CA VAL A 18 -9.26 2.88 8.58
C VAL A 18 -10.25 4.04 8.44
N ARG A 19 -10.30 4.65 7.26
CA ARG A 19 -11.26 5.71 6.92
C ARG A 19 -11.80 5.46 5.52
N ARG A 20 -13.11 5.34 5.39
CA ARG A 20 -13.77 5.23 4.08
C ARG A 20 -13.68 6.54 3.32
N ALA A 21 -13.56 6.46 1.99
CA ALA A 21 -13.78 7.60 1.12
C ALA A 21 -15.26 8.03 1.11
N LYS A 22 -15.52 9.19 0.52
CA LYS A 22 -16.89 9.63 0.22
C LYS A 22 -17.56 8.68 -0.78
N ALA A 23 -18.88 8.61 -0.76
CA ALA A 23 -19.63 7.67 -1.61
C ALA A 23 -19.38 7.90 -3.11
N ASP A 24 -19.25 9.16 -3.50
CA ASP A 24 -18.99 9.65 -4.85
C ASP A 24 -17.50 9.74 -5.21
N ALA A 25 -16.61 9.31 -4.31
CA ALA A 25 -15.19 9.34 -4.57
C ALA A 25 -14.79 8.38 -5.69
N VAL A 26 -13.83 8.84 -6.50
CA VAL A 26 -13.32 8.11 -7.66
C VAL A 26 -12.28 7.08 -7.22
N ALA A 27 -12.26 5.93 -7.90
CA ALA A 27 -11.22 4.93 -7.79
C ALA A 27 -10.27 5.05 -9.01
N PRO A 28 -8.98 4.70 -8.87
CA PRO A 28 -8.09 4.63 -10.03
C PRO A 28 -8.59 3.59 -11.03
N THR A 29 -8.38 3.85 -12.31
CA THR A 29 -8.79 2.96 -13.42
C THR A 29 -7.64 2.79 -14.40
N GLU A 30 -7.77 1.87 -15.37
CA GLU A 30 -6.75 1.71 -16.42
C GLU A 30 -6.51 3.00 -17.23
N ASN A 31 -7.56 3.81 -17.43
CA ASN A 31 -7.48 5.09 -18.13
C ASN A 31 -7.09 6.27 -17.22
N LEU A 32 -7.08 6.06 -15.90
CA LEU A 32 -6.65 7.03 -14.91
C LEU A 32 -5.84 6.32 -13.81
N PRO A 33 -4.63 5.83 -14.13
CA PRO A 33 -3.85 5.00 -13.22
C PRO A 33 -2.95 5.81 -12.28
N LEU A 34 -2.79 7.11 -12.53
CA LEU A 34 -1.95 7.99 -11.72
C LEU A 34 -2.60 8.22 -10.35
N VAL A 35 -1.82 7.95 -9.29
CA VAL A 35 -2.26 8.16 -7.92
C VAL A 35 -1.23 8.97 -7.15
N ASP A 36 -1.74 9.82 -6.26
CA ASP A 36 -0.98 10.61 -5.30
C ASP A 36 -1.29 10.06 -3.92
N VAL A 37 -0.25 9.67 -3.17
CA VAL A 37 -0.42 9.09 -1.84
C VAL A 37 0.50 9.72 -0.80
N HIS A 38 -0.02 9.78 0.41
CA HIS A 38 0.81 9.77 1.61
C HIS A 38 0.82 8.36 2.19
N TYR A 39 1.97 7.91 2.64
CA TYR A 39 2.15 6.63 3.31
C TYR A 39 3.19 6.71 4.44
N GLU A 40 3.13 5.68 5.28
CA GLU A 40 4.11 5.31 6.28
C GLU A 40 4.30 3.79 6.19
N GLY A 41 5.53 3.37 5.91
CA GLY A 41 5.95 1.98 5.85
C GLY A 41 6.57 1.55 7.17
N VAL A 42 6.04 0.48 7.75
CA VAL A 42 6.54 -0.09 9.01
C VAL A 42 6.91 -1.56 8.85
N LEU A 43 7.98 -1.99 9.52
CA LEU A 43 8.32 -3.40 9.63
C LEU A 43 7.33 -4.10 10.55
N ALA A 44 6.70 -5.17 10.09
CA ALA A 44 5.65 -5.86 10.85
C ALA A 44 6.17 -6.50 12.15
N GLU A 45 7.44 -6.90 12.19
CA GLU A 45 8.06 -7.58 13.33
C GLU A 45 8.44 -6.63 14.45
N THR A 46 9.02 -5.47 14.12
CA THR A 46 9.54 -4.50 15.09
C THR A 46 8.62 -3.31 15.30
N GLY A 47 7.76 -3.01 14.31
CA GLY A 47 6.96 -1.78 14.27
C GLY A 47 7.76 -0.54 13.86
N GLU A 48 9.03 -0.70 13.48
CA GLU A 48 9.90 0.40 13.08
C GLU A 48 9.47 0.98 11.73
N VAL A 49 9.40 2.32 11.65
CA VAL A 49 9.15 3.03 10.40
C VAL A 49 10.44 3.01 9.57
N PHE A 50 10.37 2.44 8.36
CA PHE A 50 11.51 2.43 7.44
C PHE A 50 11.41 3.53 6.38
N ASP A 51 10.22 4.04 6.10
CA ASP A 51 9.99 5.06 5.08
C ASP A 51 8.65 5.76 5.31
N THR A 52 8.60 7.09 5.18
CA THR A 52 7.37 7.86 5.38
C THR A 52 7.39 9.18 4.63
N THR A 53 6.24 9.55 4.07
CA THR A 53 6.04 10.86 3.40
C THR A 53 5.57 11.96 4.34
N HIS A 54 5.18 11.59 5.58
CA HIS A 54 4.59 12.52 6.53
C HIS A 54 5.60 13.47 7.17
N GLU A 55 6.87 13.05 7.30
CA GLU A 55 7.92 13.88 7.89
C GLU A 55 8.26 15.08 7.01
N ASP A 56 8.42 14.85 5.71
CA ASP A 56 8.78 15.89 4.74
C ASP A 56 7.55 16.56 4.09
N ASN A 57 6.35 16.11 4.43
CA ASN A 57 5.08 16.52 3.82
C ASN A 57 5.11 16.43 2.28
N THR A 58 5.80 15.41 1.77
CA THR A 58 5.94 15.13 0.34
C THR A 58 4.80 14.24 -0.14
N ILE A 59 4.50 14.29 -1.44
CA ILE A 59 3.53 13.39 -2.06
C ILE A 59 4.32 12.40 -2.91
N PHE A 60 3.99 11.11 -2.79
CA PHE A 60 4.51 10.10 -3.67
C PHE A 60 3.51 9.83 -4.80
N SER A 61 3.93 10.11 -6.04
CA SER A 61 3.10 10.00 -7.24
C SER A 61 3.62 8.92 -8.17
N PHE A 62 2.76 8.01 -8.62
CA PHE A 62 3.13 6.93 -9.53
C PHE A 62 1.91 6.36 -10.29
N GLU A 63 2.16 5.58 -11.35
CA GLU A 63 1.12 4.88 -12.10
C GLU A 63 0.90 3.45 -11.58
N LEU A 64 -0.35 3.10 -11.25
CA LEU A 64 -0.73 1.76 -10.83
C LEU A 64 -0.69 0.74 -11.98
N GLY A 65 -0.13 -0.45 -11.71
CA GLY A 65 -0.08 -1.58 -12.64
C GLY A 65 1.10 -1.63 -13.57
N LYS A 66 2.07 -0.73 -13.39
CA LYS A 66 3.29 -0.75 -14.17
C LYS A 66 4.40 -1.57 -13.51
N GLY A 67 4.16 -2.10 -12.29
CA GLY A 67 5.19 -2.80 -11.52
C GLY A 67 6.32 -1.87 -11.06
N THR A 68 6.06 -0.56 -10.98
CA THR A 68 6.98 0.47 -10.49
C THR A 68 7.04 0.54 -8.97
N VAL A 69 6.07 -0.09 -8.30
CA VAL A 69 5.97 -0.25 -6.85
C VAL A 69 5.84 -1.72 -6.49
N ILE A 70 5.89 -2.04 -5.19
CA ILE A 70 5.66 -3.41 -4.73
C ILE A 70 4.28 -3.94 -5.15
N LYS A 71 4.19 -5.25 -5.42
CA LYS A 71 2.95 -5.90 -5.89
C LYS A 71 1.77 -5.64 -4.97
N ALA A 72 2.01 -5.60 -3.66
CA ALA A 72 0.97 -5.31 -2.66
C ALA A 72 0.30 -3.95 -2.88
N TRP A 73 1.05 -2.94 -3.30
CA TRP A 73 0.51 -1.62 -3.58
C TRP A 73 -0.33 -1.61 -4.84
N ASP A 74 0.18 -2.22 -5.92
CA ASP A 74 -0.56 -2.36 -7.18
C ASP A 74 -1.90 -3.09 -6.98
N ILE A 75 -1.97 -4.04 -6.05
CA ILE A 75 -3.20 -4.75 -5.70
C ILE A 75 -4.11 -3.88 -4.82
N ALA A 76 -3.57 -3.35 -3.73
CA ALA A 76 -4.37 -2.68 -2.70
C ALA A 76 -4.96 -1.35 -3.17
N LEU A 77 -4.16 -0.49 -3.80
CA LEU A 77 -4.60 0.86 -4.15
C LEU A 77 -5.62 0.86 -5.28
N ARG A 78 -5.66 -0.18 -6.12
CA ARG A 78 -6.75 -0.39 -7.10
C ARG A 78 -8.12 -0.55 -6.46
N THR A 79 -8.16 -1.00 -5.20
CA THR A 79 -9.41 -1.17 -4.44
C THR A 79 -9.77 0.06 -3.62
N MET A 80 -8.92 1.08 -3.62
CA MET A 80 -9.10 2.30 -2.83
C MET A 80 -9.81 3.38 -3.65
N LYS A 81 -10.40 4.32 -2.94
CA LYS A 81 -10.96 5.55 -3.51
C LYS A 81 -10.23 6.78 -2.98
N VAL A 82 -10.27 7.87 -3.74
CA VAL A 82 -9.72 9.17 -3.33
C VAL A 82 -10.20 9.55 -1.92
N GLY A 83 -9.26 9.81 -1.02
CA GLY A 83 -9.51 10.19 0.38
C GLY A 83 -9.66 9.02 1.37
N GLU A 84 -9.69 7.78 0.90
CA GLU A 84 -9.63 6.58 1.74
C GLU A 84 -8.29 6.48 2.47
N VAL A 85 -8.32 6.00 3.71
CA VAL A 85 -7.12 5.62 4.46
C VAL A 85 -7.26 4.15 4.82
N ALA A 86 -6.24 3.36 4.52
CA ALA A 86 -6.22 1.93 4.80
C ALA A 86 -4.85 1.50 5.33
N LYS A 87 -4.85 0.49 6.18
CA LYS A 87 -3.65 -0.26 6.55
C LYS A 87 -3.54 -1.46 5.62
N ILE A 88 -2.37 -1.62 5.00
CA ILE A 88 -2.08 -2.74 4.11
C ILE A 88 -1.00 -3.59 4.78
N THR A 89 -1.32 -4.85 5.08
CA THR A 89 -0.37 -5.84 5.55
C THR A 89 -0.07 -6.78 4.40
N CYS A 90 1.21 -6.92 4.06
CA CYS A 90 1.64 -7.73 2.94
C CYS A 90 2.70 -8.76 3.33
N LYS A 91 2.61 -9.97 2.77
CA LYS A 91 3.67 -10.96 2.87
C LYS A 91 4.88 -10.54 2.03
N PRO A 92 6.10 -11.00 2.37
CA PRO A 92 7.31 -10.62 1.63
C PRO A 92 7.24 -10.91 0.12
N ASP A 93 6.57 -11.97 -0.30
CA ASP A 93 6.44 -12.35 -1.73
C ASP A 93 5.64 -11.33 -2.57
N TYR A 94 4.87 -10.47 -1.90
CA TYR A 94 4.13 -9.33 -2.47
C TYR A 94 4.83 -7.98 -2.23
N ALA A 95 5.98 -7.98 -1.54
CA ALA A 95 6.81 -6.83 -1.23
C ALA A 95 8.23 -7.04 -1.80
N TYR A 96 9.23 -7.23 -0.93
CA TYR A 96 10.65 -7.27 -1.29
C TYR A 96 11.25 -8.70 -1.34
N GLY A 97 10.46 -9.71 -1.00
CA GLY A 97 10.83 -11.13 -1.09
C GLY A 97 12.12 -11.49 -0.34
N ASN A 98 12.83 -12.50 -0.86
CA ASN A 98 14.10 -12.98 -0.30
C ASN A 98 15.27 -12.01 -0.56
N ALA A 99 15.09 -10.98 -1.39
CA ALA A 99 16.12 -9.99 -1.64
C ALA A 99 16.15 -8.91 -0.55
N GLY A 100 14.99 -8.59 0.04
CA GLY A 100 14.84 -7.41 0.89
C GLY A 100 15.10 -6.11 0.11
N SER A 101 15.39 -5.04 0.84
CA SER A 101 15.85 -3.76 0.31
C SER A 101 16.78 -3.14 1.34
N ALA A 102 18.07 -3.44 1.22
CA ALA A 102 19.07 -2.97 2.16
C ALA A 102 19.22 -1.44 2.12
N PRO A 103 19.48 -0.78 3.26
CA PRO A 103 19.71 -1.37 4.59
C PRO A 103 18.42 -1.63 5.40
N ASP A 104 17.28 -1.05 5.02
CA ASP A 104 16.14 -0.88 5.93
C ASP A 104 15.16 -2.07 5.92
N ILE A 105 15.14 -2.86 4.86
CA ILE A 105 14.22 -3.99 4.70
C ILE A 105 15.02 -5.29 4.63
N PRO A 106 14.96 -6.14 5.66
CA PRO A 106 15.68 -7.39 5.67
C PRO A 106 15.07 -8.39 4.66
N PRO A 107 15.89 -9.34 4.15
CA PRO A 107 15.39 -10.55 3.50
C PRO A 107 14.42 -11.33 4.38
N LYS A 108 13.45 -12.01 3.74
CA LYS A 108 12.57 -13.01 4.38
C LYS A 108 13.33 -14.21 4.94
#